data_AF-A0A9D1DLL3-F1
#
_entry.id   AF-A0A9D1DLL3-F1
#
_cell.length_a   1.000
_cell.length_b   1.000
_cell.length_c   1.000
_cell.angle_alpha   90.00
_cell.angle_beta   90.00
_cell.angle_gamma   90.00
#
_symmetry.space_group_name_H-M   'P 1'
#
loop_
_entity.id
_entity.type
_entity.pdbx_description
1 polymer ?
#
loop_
_entity_poly.entity_id
_entity_poly.type
_entity_poly.pdbx_seq_one_letter_code
_entity_poly.pdbx_strand_id
1 'polypeptide(L)'
;MRKKLLVLLLSLVLCVSLLPIGAMAAVNGSGILLVMVGDTQVTDKNASDVLGDGTVSYDSASNTLKLNNAIVGTIVFEGNYSQATIEFTGSNKVDGSIVSWGDLTFRGSGVLDVIDARESDMAAIASQD
;
A
#
# COMPACT_ATOMS: atom_id res chain seq x y z
N MET A 1 36.89 10.82 36.42
CA MET A 1 36.72 10.41 35.01
C MET A 1 35.31 9.92 34.71
N ARG A 2 34.67 9.10 35.58
CA ARG A 2 33.31 8.56 35.37
C ARG A 2 32.18 9.58 35.17
N LYS A 3 32.19 10.71 35.89
CA LYS A 3 31.17 11.78 35.73
C LYS A 3 31.29 12.51 34.39
N LYS A 4 32.53 12.68 33.87
CA LYS A 4 32.79 13.30 32.56
C LYS A 4 32.39 12.35 31.42
N LEU A 5 32.59 11.04 31.61
CA LEU A 5 32.12 10.01 30.69
C LEU A 5 30.58 9.94 30.64
N LEU A 6 29.91 10.06 31.79
CA LEU A 6 28.45 10.06 31.86
C LEU A 6 27.84 11.26 31.12
N VAL A 7 28.44 12.45 31.26
CA VAL A 7 27.99 13.66 30.56
C VAL A 7 28.22 13.56 29.06
N LEU A 8 29.34 12.96 28.63
CA LEU A 8 29.63 12.72 27.21
C LEU A 8 28.64 11.72 26.58
N LEU A 9 28.29 10.65 27.30
CA LEU A 9 27.28 9.69 26.87
C LEU A 9 25.89 10.32 26.79
N LEU A 10 25.52 11.15 27.76
CA LEU A 10 24.22 11.82 27.80
C LEU A 10 24.08 12.84 26.65
N SER A 11 25.16 13.56 26.30
CA SER A 11 25.14 14.47 25.15
C SER A 11 25.05 13.71 23.82
N LEU A 12 25.68 12.54 23.71
CA LEU A 12 25.61 11.70 22.51
C LEU A 12 24.20 11.16 22.29
N VAL A 13 23.54 10.69 23.35
CA VAL A 13 22.14 10.20 23.30
C VAL A 13 21.18 11.33 22.88
N LEU A 14 21.40 12.54 23.37
CA LEU A 14 20.61 13.71 22.97
C LEU A 14 20.81 14.03 21.47
N CYS A 15 22.04 14.00 20.97
CA CYS A 15 22.33 14.26 19.55
C CYS A 15 21.69 13.22 18.62
N VAL A 16 21.59 11.96 19.03
CA VAL A 16 20.93 10.89 18.24
C VAL A 16 19.41 11.08 18.19
N SER A 17 18.80 11.61 19.26
CA SER A 17 17.36 11.93 19.28
C SER A 17 16.96 13.17 18.47
N LEU A 18 17.94 14.04 18.16
CA LEU A 18 17.76 15.24 17.35
C LEU A 18 17.97 15.00 15.86
N LEU A 19 18.46 13.81 15.46
CA LEU A 19 18.48 13.44 14.07
C LEU A 19 17.03 13.28 13.60
N PRO A 20 16.60 13.99 12.55
CA PRO A 20 15.34 13.69 11.90
C PRO A 20 15.37 12.21 11.53
N ILE A 21 14.49 11.41 12.13
CA ILE A 21 14.23 10.05 11.65
C ILE A 21 13.58 10.25 10.29
N GLY A 22 14.40 10.23 9.25
CA GLY A 22 13.99 10.66 7.93
C GLY A 22 12.79 9.87 7.43
N ALA A 23 11.71 10.58 7.15
CA ALA A 23 10.81 10.24 6.06
C ALA A 23 10.95 11.36 5.03
N MET A 24 11.97 11.25 4.18
CA MET A 24 11.98 11.99 2.92
C MET A 24 11.00 11.30 1.99
N ALA A 25 9.75 11.73 1.97
CA ALA A 25 8.91 11.51 0.80
C ALA A 25 9.50 12.36 -0.32
N ALA A 26 10.40 11.77 -1.09
CA ALA A 26 10.89 12.36 -2.32
C ALA A 26 9.75 12.34 -3.34
N VAL A 27 8.90 13.36 -3.32
CA VAL A 27 7.99 13.65 -4.45
C VAL A 27 8.82 14.22 -5.61
N ASN A 28 9.66 13.37 -6.20
CA ASN A 28 10.38 13.69 -7.42
C ASN A 28 9.52 13.28 -8.61
N GLY A 29 8.68 14.21 -9.04
CA GLY A 29 7.96 14.13 -10.30
C GLY A 29 6.63 14.83 -10.20
N SER A 30 6.38 15.78 -11.10
CA SER A 30 5.04 16.26 -11.45
C SER A 30 4.20 15.15 -12.11
N GLY A 31 4.28 13.92 -11.59
CA GLY A 31 3.45 12.79 -11.96
C GLY A 31 2.42 12.61 -10.87
N ILE A 32 1.17 12.93 -11.20
CA ILE A 32 0.01 12.60 -10.36
C ILE A 32 0.03 11.09 -10.05
N LEU A 33 0.22 10.75 -8.78
CA LEU A 33 0.04 9.38 -8.28
C LEU A 33 -1.41 9.24 -7.82
N LEU A 34 -2.11 8.27 -8.38
CA LEU A 34 -3.53 8.03 -8.13
C LEU A 34 -3.73 6.58 -7.69
N VAL A 35 -4.52 6.36 -6.64
CA VAL A 35 -4.97 5.03 -6.24
C VAL A 35 -6.48 4.98 -6.28
N MET A 36 -7.04 3.97 -6.93
CA MET A 36 -8.47 3.67 -6.93
C MET A 36 -8.73 2.31 -6.31
N VAL A 37 -9.77 2.23 -5.49
CA VAL A 37 -10.30 0.99 -4.91
C VAL A 37 -11.79 0.92 -5.27
N GLY A 38 -12.12 0.08 -6.24
CA GLY A 38 -13.41 0.18 -6.93
C GLY A 38 -13.61 1.58 -7.53
N ASP A 39 -14.73 2.21 -7.21
CA ASP A 39 -15.05 3.58 -7.64
C ASP A 39 -14.48 4.67 -6.71
N THR A 40 -13.77 4.27 -5.65
CA THR A 40 -13.29 5.20 -4.62
C THR A 40 -11.85 5.61 -4.88
N GLN A 41 -11.62 6.91 -5.12
CA GLN A 41 -10.27 7.48 -5.15
C GLN A 41 -9.72 7.64 -3.74
N VAL A 42 -8.48 7.18 -3.53
CA VAL A 42 -7.75 7.42 -2.29
C VAL A 42 -7.20 8.84 -2.28
N THR A 43 -7.39 9.51 -1.16
CA THR A 43 -6.94 10.87 -0.84
C THR A 43 -6.39 10.89 0.57
N ASP A 44 -5.67 11.95 0.94
CA ASP A 44 -5.18 12.11 2.32
C ASP A 44 -6.29 12.10 3.39
N LYS A 45 -7.54 12.39 3.00
CA LYS A 45 -8.69 12.45 3.91
C LYS A 45 -9.28 11.08 4.23
N ASN A 46 -9.21 10.13 3.31
CA ASN A 46 -9.74 8.76 3.48
C ASN A 46 -8.64 7.70 3.51
N ALA A 47 -7.36 8.07 3.46
CA ALA A 47 -6.26 7.10 3.48
C ALA A 47 -6.28 6.18 4.72
N SER A 48 -6.74 6.64 5.88
CA SER A 48 -6.84 5.78 7.06
C SER A 48 -8.00 4.77 7.01
N ASP A 49 -9.02 5.04 6.20
CA ASP A 49 -10.21 4.20 6.00
C ASP A 49 -10.85 4.54 4.65
N VAL A 50 -10.39 3.85 3.60
CA VAL A 50 -10.68 4.23 2.21
C VAL A 50 -12.16 4.10 1.89
N LEU A 51 -12.80 3.07 2.45
CA LEU A 51 -14.21 2.72 2.18
C LEU A 51 -15.15 3.12 3.32
N GLY A 52 -14.64 3.55 4.48
CA GLY A 52 -15.44 3.89 5.64
C GLY A 52 -15.89 2.68 6.47
N ASP A 53 -15.35 1.50 6.18
CA ASP A 53 -15.69 0.23 6.83
C ASP A 53 -14.54 -0.38 7.65
N GLY A 54 -13.37 0.29 7.67
CA GLY A 54 -12.18 -0.13 8.41
C GLY A 54 -11.43 -1.32 7.80
N THR A 55 -11.80 -1.80 6.62
CA THR A 55 -11.16 -2.97 5.98
C THR A 55 -10.03 -2.60 5.03
N VAL A 56 -10.00 -1.36 4.54
CA VAL A 56 -9.01 -0.85 3.58
C VAL A 56 -8.38 0.44 4.08
N SER A 57 -7.04 0.48 4.11
CA SER A 57 -6.27 1.70 4.39
C SER A 57 -5.09 1.83 3.42
N TYR A 58 -4.53 3.03 3.31
CA TYR A 58 -3.43 3.34 2.41
C TYR A 58 -2.35 4.15 3.13
N ASP A 59 -1.10 3.74 2.93
CA ASP A 59 0.09 4.45 3.39
C ASP A 59 0.84 5.03 2.17
N SER A 60 0.78 6.36 2.02
CA SER A 60 1.44 7.08 0.93
C SER A 60 2.95 7.19 1.09
N ALA A 61 3.49 6.99 2.30
CA ALA A 61 4.94 7.01 2.51
C ALA A 61 5.61 5.74 1.95
N SER A 62 4.89 4.61 1.96
CA SER A 62 5.36 3.32 1.45
C SER A 62 4.59 2.80 0.23
N ASN A 63 3.71 3.62 -0.37
CA ASN A 63 2.80 3.24 -1.46
C ASN A 63 2.08 1.91 -1.20
N THR A 64 1.59 1.70 0.03
CA THR A 64 1.06 0.41 0.49
C THR A 64 -0.43 0.50 0.72
N LEU A 65 -1.21 -0.26 -0.06
CA LEU A 65 -2.63 -0.50 0.21
C LEU A 65 -2.77 -1.72 1.12
N LYS A 66 -3.44 -1.56 2.25
CA LYS A 66 -3.64 -2.60 3.26
C LYS A 66 -5.07 -3.10 3.22
N LEU A 67 -5.22 -4.42 3.09
CA LEU A 67 -6.49 -5.13 3.08
C LEU A 67 -6.59 -6.02 4.32
N ASN A 68 -7.70 -5.93 5.05
CA ASN A 68 -7.99 -6.78 6.20
C ASN A 68 -9.45 -7.24 6.19
N ASN A 69 -9.67 -8.48 5.76
CA ASN A 69 -11.02 -9.02 5.53
C ASN A 69 -11.84 -8.16 4.54
N ALA A 70 -11.18 -7.60 3.53
CA ALA A 70 -11.78 -6.66 2.59
C ALA A 70 -12.39 -7.36 1.38
N ILE A 71 -13.54 -6.86 0.91
CA ILE A 71 -14.12 -7.22 -0.39
C ILE A 71 -14.18 -5.95 -1.22
N VAL A 72 -13.39 -5.89 -2.29
CA VAL A 72 -13.23 -4.68 -3.10
C VAL A 72 -13.38 -4.98 -4.58
N GLY A 73 -13.71 -3.96 -5.38
CA GLY A 73 -13.64 -4.03 -6.84
C GLY A 73 -12.20 -3.87 -7.35
N THR A 74 -12.06 -3.48 -8.61
CA THR A 74 -10.76 -3.23 -9.25
C THR A 74 -9.88 -2.28 -8.43
N ILE A 75 -8.61 -2.64 -8.27
CA ILE A 75 -7.59 -1.80 -7.63
C ILE A 75 -6.67 -1.25 -8.72
N VAL A 76 -6.46 0.06 -8.74
CA VAL A 76 -5.58 0.71 -9.73
C VAL A 76 -4.55 1.58 -9.02
N PHE A 77 -3.27 1.35 -9.31
CA PHE A 77 -2.17 2.27 -9.02
C PHE A 77 -1.77 2.96 -10.32
N GLU A 78 -2.34 4.14 -10.54
CA GLU A 78 -2.15 4.95 -11.74
C GLU A 78 -1.10 6.05 -11.54
N GLY A 79 -0.37 6.37 -12.59
CA GLY A 79 0.71 7.37 -12.59
C GLY A 79 2.09 6.73 -12.54
N ASN A 80 3.10 7.56 -12.28
CA ASN A 80 4.50 7.14 -12.34
C ASN A 80 4.96 6.43 -11.06
N TYR A 81 4.20 5.43 -10.58
CA TYR A 81 4.65 4.57 -9.49
C TYR A 81 5.93 3.85 -9.92
N SER A 82 7.02 4.01 -9.19
CA SER A 82 8.17 3.11 -9.34
C SER A 82 7.89 1.76 -8.67
N GLN A 83 7.18 1.78 -7.54
CA GLN A 83 6.74 0.61 -6.79
C GLN A 83 5.43 0.90 -6.05
N ALA A 84 4.54 -0.09 -6.02
CA ALA A 84 3.36 -0.17 -5.19
C ALA A 84 3.32 -1.50 -4.44
N THR A 85 2.66 -1.51 -3.27
CA THR A 85 2.50 -2.73 -2.45
C THR A 85 1.02 -2.94 -2.11
N ILE A 86 0.57 -4.19 -2.20
CA ILE A 86 -0.66 -4.65 -1.55
C ILE A 86 -0.26 -5.56 -0.39
N GLU A 87 -0.60 -5.13 0.82
CA GLU A 87 -0.43 -5.90 2.04
C GLU A 87 -1.78 -6.44 2.49
N PHE A 88 -1.88 -7.76 2.72
CA PHE A 88 -3.17 -8.37 3.06
C PHE A 88 -3.11 -9.30 4.28
N THR A 89 -4.13 -9.20 5.11
CA THR A 89 -4.37 -10.06 6.29
C THR A 89 -5.81 -10.55 6.28
N GLY A 90 -6.09 -11.66 6.95
CA GLY A 90 -7.44 -12.25 6.92
C GLY A 90 -7.83 -12.80 5.55
N SER A 91 -9.12 -12.79 5.21
CA SER A 91 -9.65 -13.29 3.94
C SER A 91 -10.14 -12.15 3.06
N ASN A 92 -9.44 -11.85 1.96
CA ASN A 92 -9.73 -10.72 1.10
C ASN A 92 -10.16 -11.19 -0.29
N LYS A 93 -11.07 -10.44 -0.91
CA LYS A 93 -11.50 -10.66 -2.29
C LYS A 93 -11.37 -9.37 -3.10
N VAL A 94 -10.77 -9.48 -4.27
CA VAL A 94 -10.82 -8.47 -5.33
C VAL A 94 -11.73 -9.01 -6.43
N ASP A 95 -12.92 -8.44 -6.55
CA ASP A 95 -13.91 -8.73 -7.58
C ASP A 95 -13.64 -7.85 -8.81
N GLY A 96 -12.55 -8.16 -9.50
CA GLY A 96 -12.04 -7.38 -10.61
C GLY A 96 -10.54 -7.57 -10.82
N SER A 97 -9.90 -6.55 -11.38
CA SER A 97 -8.48 -6.57 -11.72
C SER A 97 -7.62 -5.79 -10.72
N ILE A 98 -6.33 -6.12 -10.66
CA ILE A 98 -5.33 -5.30 -9.96
C ILE A 98 -4.36 -4.77 -11.02
N VAL A 99 -4.29 -3.46 -11.16
CA VAL A 99 -3.50 -2.79 -12.21
C VAL A 99 -2.46 -1.87 -11.56
N SER A 100 -1.22 -1.95 -12.03
CA SER A 100 -0.13 -1.06 -11.62
C SER A 100 0.73 -0.72 -12.83
N TRP A 101 1.11 0.56 -12.96
CA TRP A 101 2.09 1.00 -13.96
C TRP A 101 3.54 0.89 -13.49
N GLY A 102 3.75 0.63 -12.20
CA GLY A 102 5.04 0.31 -11.60
C GLY A 102 5.15 -1.13 -11.12
N ASP A 103 6.28 -1.44 -10.48
CA ASP A 103 6.47 -2.72 -9.83
C ASP A 103 5.41 -2.93 -8.74
N LEU A 104 4.71 -4.06 -8.80
CA LEU A 104 3.68 -4.39 -7.82
C LEU A 104 4.16 -5.53 -6.92
N THR A 105 4.18 -5.27 -5.61
CA THR A 105 4.53 -6.27 -4.60
C THR A 105 3.31 -6.72 -3.84
N PHE A 106 3.11 -8.03 -3.74
CA PHE A 106 2.10 -8.65 -2.88
C PHE A 106 2.79 -9.21 -1.64
N ARG A 107 2.26 -8.92 -0.45
CA ARG A 107 2.79 -9.44 0.81
C ARG A 107 1.68 -9.59 1.85
N GLY A 108 1.95 -10.39 2.88
CA GLY A 108 1.01 -10.58 3.99
C GLY A 108 0.88 -12.05 4.38
N SER A 109 0.08 -12.29 5.41
CA SER A 109 -0.18 -13.63 5.95
C SER A 109 -1.60 -14.12 5.69
N GLY A 110 -2.42 -13.32 4.99
CA GLY A 110 -3.81 -13.65 4.67
C GLY A 110 -4.00 -14.38 3.34
N VAL A 111 -5.26 -14.47 2.94
CA VAL A 111 -5.71 -14.89 1.61
C VAL A 111 -6.11 -13.66 0.81
N LEU A 112 -5.74 -13.65 -0.47
CA LEU A 112 -6.16 -12.66 -1.45
C LEU A 112 -6.69 -13.41 -2.67
N ASP A 113 -8.00 -13.51 -2.77
CA ASP A 113 -8.69 -14.06 -3.93
C ASP A 113 -8.91 -12.95 -4.96
N VAL A 114 -8.28 -13.07 -6.13
CA VAL A 114 -8.49 -12.14 -7.25
C VAL A 114 -9.33 -12.84 -8.29
N ILE A 115 -10.58 -12.40 -8.42
CA ILE A 115 -11.57 -13.00 -9.30
C ILE A 115 -12.08 -11.92 -10.24
N ASP A 116 -11.69 -11.99 -11.51
CA ASP A 116 -12.28 -11.18 -12.56
C ASP A 116 -13.41 -12.00 -13.20
N ALA A 117 -14.65 -11.76 -12.77
CA ALA A 117 -15.82 -12.48 -13.25
C ALA A 117 -16.26 -11.96 -14.64
N ARG A 118 -15.42 -12.15 -15.67
CA ARG A 118 -15.87 -12.09 -17.06
C ARG A 118 -16.39 -13.46 -17.46
N GLU A 119 -17.68 -13.68 -17.23
CA GLU A 119 -18.40 -14.92 -17.51
C GLU A 119 -18.22 -15.41 -18.97
N SER A 120 -17.92 -14.51 -19.92
CA SER A 120 -17.70 -14.84 -21.34
C SER A 120 -16.36 -15.50 -21.67
N ASP A 121 -15.32 -15.30 -20.86
CA ASP A 121 -13.94 -15.63 -21.26
C ASP A 121 -13.48 -16.98 -20.73
N MET A 122 -14.12 -17.50 -19.67
CA MET A 122 -13.86 -18.85 -19.16
C MET A 122 -14.35 -19.96 -20.10
N ALA A 123 -15.41 -19.71 -20.87
CA ALA A 123 -15.94 -20.65 -21.85
C ALA A 123 -15.02 -20.84 -23.06
N ALA A 124 -14.23 -19.82 -23.42
CA ALA A 124 -13.29 -19.88 -24.55
C ALA A 124 -12.00 -20.65 -24.23
N ILE A 125 -11.61 -20.74 -22.96
CA ILE A 125 -10.44 -21.52 -22.50
C ILE A 125 -10.79 -23.01 -22.46
N ALA A 126 -12.03 -23.37 -22.12
CA ALA A 126 -12.50 -24.75 -22.05
C ALA A 126 -12.82 -25.40 -23.41
N SER A 127 -12.78 -24.64 -24.51
CA SER A 127 -13.08 -25.13 -25.87
C SER A 127 -11.85 -25.29 -26.76
N GLN A 128 -10.63 -25.24 -26.20
CA GLN A 128 -9.37 -25.42 -26.95
C GLN A 128 -8.74 -26.82 -26.79
N ASP A 129 -9.45 -27.78 -26.20
CA ASP A 129 -9.08 -29.20 -26.21
C ASP A 129 -9.76 -29.97 -27.37
#